data_AF-A0A0K0F421-F1
#
_entry.id   AF-A0A0K0F421-F1
#
_cell.length_a   1.000
_cell.length_b   1.000
_cell.length_c   1.000
_cell.angle_alpha   90.00
_cell.angle_beta   90.00
_cell.angle_gamma   90.00
#
_symmetry.space_group_name_H-M   'P 1'
#
loop_
_entity.id
_entity.type
_entity.pdbx_description
1 polymer ?
#
loop_
_entity_poly.entity_id
_entity_poly.type
_entity_poly.pdbx_seq_one_letter_code
_entity_poly.pdbx_strand_id
1 'polypeptide(L)'
;MENNDWTATTFYVIAAQQTLFMFLITLLISINRYIAVKYPLSYEHHFSKSKIIIILLCFIILSTMIGLGNIFLNPRYKKSGLYDYFIPYLESKNVIYYQIFCHFFIYGTISIATCIFNVMTVLTLKKHNKTNNKSKGNLNYIKYSIFIFITLFIVETFFICEFIALNNEIKFLSYIAIFLYFVGFDLTSVGDFYFLIYLSSELRKALKIAFGCSKKFSEKVNTKVIYRINYYIAVIIVCRLLYQNYALENSAKNNNFKSVSLEENESLRNFIKRDTIITPIAEVKETKYLEKRKVNKKIKNLVKKKSNKKKSIKKKPSKKEPSKQTTKKSSEKTTKNKPKTTKKSSETTTGKPITTITTTKSTTTTTKPGKFPHLISGVINKINDLRQKHHAKKLIVSETLVKLTREMSDQITTRWNGTYTKHFGMLEFIDYLVNRKNPFDIWIRGAEKINYDKLNETTVPKNFGQLVWVSTTNIGCHYVVYEHNNVICFICLFYPKGNIPGKYQKNVLKP
;
A
#
# COMPACT_ATOMS: atom_id res chain seq x y z
N MET A 1 2.80 21.19 -9.77
CA MET A 1 1.37 20.95 -9.43
C MET A 1 0.57 22.23 -9.52
N GLU A 2 1.12 23.36 -9.08
CA GLU A 2 0.57 24.73 -9.26
C GLU A 2 -0.14 24.95 -10.63
N ASN A 3 0.49 24.60 -11.75
CA ASN A 3 -0.10 24.77 -13.10
C ASN A 3 -1.12 23.67 -13.51
N ASN A 4 -1.51 22.75 -12.62
CA ASN A 4 -2.36 21.59 -12.92
C ASN A 4 -3.72 21.67 -12.22
N ASP A 5 -4.44 22.78 -12.34
CA ASP A 5 -5.74 23.00 -11.70
C ASP A 5 -6.78 21.90 -12.01
N TRP A 6 -6.69 21.27 -13.18
CA TRP A 6 -7.51 20.10 -13.53
C TRP A 6 -7.33 18.91 -12.56
N THR A 7 -6.13 18.72 -11.99
CA THR A 7 -5.89 17.68 -10.96
C THR A 7 -6.46 18.06 -9.60
N ALA A 8 -6.45 19.35 -9.21
CA ALA A 8 -7.11 19.81 -7.99
C ALA A 8 -8.64 19.67 -8.12
N THR A 9 -9.18 20.02 -9.28
CA THR A 9 -10.60 19.87 -9.62
C THR A 9 -11.01 18.39 -9.58
N THR A 10 -10.24 17.52 -10.23
CA THR A 10 -10.47 16.07 -10.23
C THR A 10 -10.40 15.48 -8.81
N PHE A 11 -9.48 15.96 -7.97
CA PHE A 11 -9.38 15.54 -6.57
C PHE A 11 -10.67 15.86 -5.79
N TYR A 12 -11.14 17.11 -5.81
CA TYR A 12 -12.34 17.50 -5.06
C TYR A 12 -13.61 16.82 -5.59
N VAL A 13 -13.78 16.70 -6.90
CA VAL A 13 -14.93 16.00 -7.52
C VAL A 13 -14.99 14.56 -7.03
N ILE A 14 -13.88 13.82 -7.08
CA ILE A 14 -13.81 12.42 -6.62
C ILE A 14 -13.96 12.32 -5.09
N ALA A 15 -13.35 13.22 -4.32
CA ALA A 15 -13.41 13.19 -2.86
C ALA A 15 -14.85 13.41 -2.34
N ALA A 16 -15.56 14.42 -2.86
CA ALA A 16 -16.95 14.69 -2.48
C ALA A 16 -17.90 13.57 -2.95
N GLN A 17 -17.70 13.04 -4.18
CA GLN A 17 -18.45 11.89 -4.69
C GLN A 17 -18.26 10.64 -3.79
N GLN A 18 -17.03 10.25 -3.49
CA GLN A 18 -16.75 9.09 -2.64
C GLN A 18 -17.31 9.26 -1.23
N THR A 19 -17.18 10.47 -0.65
CA THR A 19 -17.72 10.82 0.67
C THR A 19 -19.23 10.62 0.73
N LEU A 20 -19.99 11.27 -0.17
CA LEU A 20 -21.45 11.13 -0.19
C LEU A 20 -21.88 9.70 -0.50
N PHE A 21 -21.19 9.00 -1.39
CA PHE A 21 -21.49 7.60 -1.68
C PHE A 21 -21.30 6.70 -0.45
N MET A 22 -20.26 6.90 0.37
CA MET A 22 -20.09 6.17 1.63
C MET A 22 -21.22 6.45 2.64
N PHE A 23 -21.63 7.71 2.79
CA PHE A 23 -22.78 8.06 3.65
C PHE A 23 -24.07 7.38 3.19
N LEU A 24 -24.41 7.48 1.90
CA LEU A 24 -25.61 6.86 1.33
C LEU A 24 -25.60 5.33 1.46
N ILE A 25 -24.46 4.67 1.22
CA ILE A 25 -24.32 3.22 1.42
C ILE A 25 -24.46 2.82 2.90
N THR A 26 -23.96 3.63 3.83
CA THR A 26 -24.04 3.36 5.27
C THR A 26 -25.48 3.54 5.80
N LEU A 27 -26.21 4.54 5.30
CA LEU A 27 -27.64 4.70 5.51
C LEU A 27 -28.41 3.49 4.96
N LEU A 28 -28.15 3.08 3.72
CA LEU A 28 -28.83 1.94 3.07
C LEU A 28 -28.61 0.63 3.83
N ILE A 29 -27.38 0.35 4.30
CA ILE A 29 -27.08 -0.81 5.16
C ILE A 29 -27.88 -0.74 6.48
N SER A 30 -28.08 0.46 7.02
CA SER A 30 -28.79 0.67 8.29
C SER A 30 -30.31 0.52 8.13
N ILE A 31 -30.89 1.05 7.05
CA ILE A 31 -32.30 0.83 6.67
C ILE A 31 -32.55 -0.66 6.37
N ASN A 32 -31.65 -1.29 5.61
CA ASN A 32 -31.73 -2.71 5.26
C ASN A 32 -31.77 -3.61 6.50
N ARG A 33 -30.86 -3.38 7.46
CA ARG A 33 -30.83 -4.10 8.74
C ARG A 33 -32.08 -3.85 9.59
N TYR A 34 -32.58 -2.61 9.63
CA TYR A 34 -33.81 -2.28 10.36
C TYR A 34 -35.03 -3.03 9.80
N ILE A 35 -35.21 -3.00 8.47
CA ILE A 35 -36.33 -3.68 7.79
C ILE A 35 -36.20 -5.21 7.92
N ALA A 36 -35.00 -5.77 7.77
CA ALA A 36 -34.76 -7.21 7.96
C ALA A 36 -35.09 -7.69 9.39
N VAL A 37 -34.85 -6.86 10.41
CA VAL A 37 -35.12 -7.20 11.82
C VAL A 37 -36.58 -6.98 12.20
N LYS A 38 -37.21 -5.87 11.77
CA LYS A 38 -38.55 -5.48 12.23
C LYS A 38 -39.69 -5.92 11.30
N TYR A 39 -39.42 -6.02 10.00
CA TYR A 39 -40.42 -6.31 8.96
C TYR A 39 -39.93 -7.41 8.00
N PRO A 40 -39.54 -8.61 8.51
CA PRO A 40 -38.91 -9.65 7.69
C PRO A 40 -39.77 -10.13 6.52
N LEU A 41 -41.10 -10.17 6.66
CA LEU A 41 -42.03 -10.54 5.58
C LEU A 41 -42.06 -9.51 4.44
N SER A 42 -41.82 -8.23 4.75
CA SER A 42 -41.77 -7.13 3.77
C SER A 42 -40.38 -6.96 3.15
N TYR A 43 -39.35 -7.67 3.66
CA TYR A 43 -37.96 -7.46 3.26
C TYR A 43 -37.75 -7.62 1.75
N GLU A 44 -38.17 -8.74 1.17
CA GLU A 44 -38.02 -9.01 -0.27
C GLU A 44 -38.83 -8.02 -1.14
N HIS A 45 -39.93 -7.45 -0.62
CA HIS A 45 -40.66 -6.39 -1.31
C HIS A 45 -39.84 -5.09 -1.39
N HIS A 46 -39.12 -4.71 -0.33
CA HIS A 46 -38.30 -3.49 -0.30
C HIS A 46 -36.93 -3.69 -0.96
N PHE A 47 -36.32 -4.87 -0.82
CA PHE A 47 -34.93 -5.17 -1.15
C PHE A 47 -34.76 -6.21 -2.26
N SER A 48 -35.67 -6.27 -3.22
CA SER A 48 -35.48 -7.10 -4.42
C SER A 48 -34.29 -6.62 -5.26
N LYS A 49 -33.68 -7.54 -6.03
CA LYS A 49 -32.45 -7.29 -6.81
C LYS A 49 -32.55 -6.05 -7.69
N SER A 50 -33.65 -5.89 -8.42
CA SER A 50 -33.90 -4.74 -9.30
C SER A 50 -34.02 -3.43 -8.52
N LYS A 51 -34.73 -3.43 -7.37
CA LYS A 51 -34.86 -2.24 -6.51
C LYS A 51 -33.51 -1.81 -5.93
N ILE A 52 -32.67 -2.76 -5.49
CA ILE A 52 -31.31 -2.46 -5.02
C ILE A 52 -30.44 -1.85 -6.12
N ILE A 53 -30.47 -2.42 -7.34
CA ILE A 53 -29.70 -1.88 -8.48
C ILE A 53 -30.13 -0.44 -8.80
N ILE A 54 -31.44 -0.15 -8.81
CA ILE A 54 -31.97 1.21 -9.03
C ILE A 54 -31.49 2.17 -7.94
N ILE A 55 -31.62 1.81 -6.65
CA ILE A 55 -31.15 2.63 -5.52
C ILE A 55 -29.65 2.95 -5.63
N LEU A 56 -28.83 1.95 -5.97
CA LEU A 56 -27.39 2.12 -6.12
C LEU A 56 -27.03 3.03 -7.31
N LEU A 57 -27.75 2.94 -8.44
CA LEU A 57 -27.59 3.86 -9.57
C LEU A 57 -27.98 5.29 -9.18
N CYS A 58 -29.10 5.48 -8.48
CA CYS A 58 -29.49 6.79 -7.93
C CYS A 58 -28.42 7.37 -6.99
N PHE A 59 -27.79 6.55 -6.14
CA PHE A 59 -26.69 6.99 -5.28
C PHE A 59 -25.44 7.38 -6.06
N ILE A 60 -25.08 6.64 -7.11
CA ILE A 60 -23.96 7.00 -7.99
C ILE A 60 -24.24 8.33 -8.71
N ILE A 61 -25.46 8.53 -9.23
CA ILE A 61 -25.86 9.79 -9.88
C ILE A 61 -25.81 10.96 -8.88
N LEU A 62 -26.47 10.83 -7.72
CA LEU A 62 -26.52 11.89 -6.70
C LEU A 62 -25.14 12.27 -6.16
N SER A 63 -24.30 11.28 -5.85
CA SER A 63 -22.91 11.54 -5.42
C SER A 63 -22.06 12.17 -6.52
N THR A 64 -22.27 11.80 -7.79
CA THR A 64 -21.59 12.44 -8.93
C THR A 64 -22.04 13.89 -9.11
N MET A 65 -23.34 14.19 -8.98
CA MET A 65 -23.87 15.56 -9.07
C MET A 65 -23.27 16.47 -7.99
N ILE A 66 -23.21 16.01 -6.73
CA ILE A 66 -22.56 16.77 -5.65
C ILE A 66 -21.05 16.89 -5.92
N GLY A 67 -20.37 15.82 -6.35
CA GLY A 67 -18.97 15.86 -6.78
C GLY A 67 -18.69 16.97 -7.79
N LEU A 68 -19.43 16.98 -8.91
CA LEU A 68 -19.31 17.98 -9.98
C LEU A 68 -19.59 19.42 -9.51
N GLY A 69 -20.38 19.62 -8.45
CA GLY A 69 -20.60 20.95 -7.84
C GLY A 69 -19.30 21.65 -7.40
N ASN A 70 -18.24 20.90 -7.08
CA ASN A 70 -16.95 21.46 -6.67
C ASN A 70 -16.20 22.15 -7.82
N ILE A 71 -16.55 21.88 -9.09
CA ILE A 71 -15.92 22.52 -10.26
C ILE A 71 -16.13 24.05 -10.21
N PHE A 72 -17.30 24.50 -9.77
CA PHE A 72 -17.67 25.92 -9.68
C PHE A 72 -16.99 26.69 -8.52
N LEU A 73 -16.15 26.02 -7.73
CA LEU A 73 -15.45 26.61 -6.57
C LEU A 73 -14.00 27.03 -6.88
N ASN A 74 -13.59 26.93 -8.15
CA ASN A 74 -12.24 27.18 -8.66
C ASN A 74 -11.15 26.45 -7.85
N PRO A 75 -11.06 25.11 -7.97
CA PRO A 75 -10.04 24.33 -7.26
C PRO A 75 -8.66 24.47 -7.90
N ARG A 76 -7.65 24.86 -7.09
CA ARG A 76 -6.24 24.96 -7.49
C ARG A 76 -5.30 24.23 -6.55
N TYR A 77 -4.06 23.99 -6.98
CA TYR A 77 -2.99 23.54 -6.07
C TYR A 77 -2.20 24.71 -5.49
N LYS A 78 -2.57 25.15 -4.28
CA LYS A 78 -1.81 26.14 -3.53
C LYS A 78 -0.74 25.46 -2.67
N LYS A 79 0.43 26.09 -2.54
CA LYS A 79 1.45 25.59 -1.62
C LYS A 79 1.08 25.87 -0.16
N SER A 80 1.14 24.86 0.70
CA SER A 80 0.93 25.06 2.14
C SER A 80 2.24 25.37 2.86
N GLY A 81 2.31 26.56 3.48
CA GLY A 81 3.45 26.99 4.31
C GLY A 81 3.61 26.25 5.64
N LEU A 82 2.78 25.23 5.91
CA LEU A 82 2.95 24.34 7.08
C LEU A 82 3.77 23.07 6.78
N TYR A 83 3.89 22.69 5.49
CA TYR A 83 4.45 21.38 5.12
C TYR A 83 5.19 21.33 3.77
N ASP A 84 5.26 22.44 3.03
CA ASP A 84 5.91 22.58 1.72
C ASP A 84 5.42 21.67 0.57
N TYR A 85 4.39 20.84 0.79
CA TYR A 85 3.65 20.17 -0.26
C TYR A 85 2.50 21.03 -0.81
N PHE A 86 2.10 20.73 -2.05
CA PHE A 86 0.94 21.33 -2.69
C PHE A 86 -0.34 20.71 -2.12
N ILE A 87 -1.25 21.56 -1.63
CA ILE A 87 -2.56 21.17 -1.10
C ILE A 87 -3.61 21.67 -2.10
N PRO A 88 -4.61 20.85 -2.47
CA PRO A 88 -5.73 21.35 -3.25
C PRO A 88 -6.52 22.34 -2.38
N TYR A 89 -6.88 23.48 -2.93
CA TYR A 89 -7.52 24.60 -2.24
C TYR A 89 -8.61 25.19 -3.15
N LEU A 90 -9.65 25.79 -2.56
CA LEU A 90 -10.79 26.35 -3.30
C LEU A 90 -10.76 27.88 -3.20
N GLU A 91 -10.66 28.58 -4.34
CA GLU A 91 -10.50 30.05 -4.35
C GLU A 91 -11.83 30.83 -4.25
N SER A 92 -12.97 30.18 -4.50
CA SER A 92 -14.27 30.87 -4.54
C SER A 92 -14.75 31.33 -3.17
N LYS A 93 -15.26 32.56 -3.07
CA LYS A 93 -15.94 33.07 -1.85
C LYS A 93 -17.18 32.23 -1.47
N ASN A 94 -17.75 31.48 -2.41
CA ASN A 94 -18.94 30.67 -2.19
C ASN A 94 -18.66 29.33 -1.49
N VAL A 95 -17.38 28.98 -1.24
CA VAL A 95 -16.95 27.74 -0.59
C VAL A 95 -17.62 27.56 0.78
N ILE A 96 -17.73 28.62 1.58
CA ILE A 96 -18.32 28.55 2.93
C ILE A 96 -19.78 28.08 2.86
N TYR A 97 -20.59 28.68 1.98
CA TYR A 97 -22.00 28.29 1.79
C TYR A 97 -22.14 26.86 1.25
N TYR A 98 -21.28 26.48 0.30
CA TYR A 98 -21.29 25.13 -0.27
C TYR A 98 -20.87 24.06 0.75
N GLN A 99 -19.88 24.34 1.60
CA GLN A 99 -19.48 23.47 2.71
C GLN A 99 -20.57 23.36 3.77
N ILE A 100 -21.23 24.48 4.14
CA ILE A 100 -22.38 24.45 5.06
C ILE A 100 -23.48 23.53 4.51
N PHE A 101 -23.83 23.69 3.23
CA PHE A 101 -24.84 22.87 2.56
C PHE A 101 -24.45 21.38 2.51
N CYS A 102 -23.24 21.06 2.06
CA CYS A 102 -22.82 19.67 1.91
C CYS A 102 -22.59 18.98 3.25
N HIS A 103 -21.88 19.61 4.20
CA HIS A 103 -21.50 18.95 5.46
C HIS A 103 -22.67 18.90 6.43
N PHE A 104 -23.31 20.04 6.74
CA PHE A 104 -24.35 20.08 7.77
C PHE A 104 -25.73 19.65 7.27
N PHE A 105 -26.13 20.08 6.07
CA PHE A 105 -27.46 19.74 5.54
C PHE A 105 -27.49 18.38 4.83
N ILE A 106 -26.52 18.04 3.95
CA ILE A 106 -26.51 16.72 3.28
C ILE A 106 -25.93 15.63 4.19
N TYR A 107 -24.65 15.71 4.59
CA TYR A 107 -24.02 14.62 5.34
C TYR A 107 -24.66 14.48 6.74
N GLY A 108 -24.82 15.59 7.47
CA GLY A 108 -25.45 15.60 8.80
C GLY A 108 -26.85 14.98 8.84
N THR A 109 -27.73 15.24 7.87
CA THR A 109 -29.06 14.60 7.85
C THR A 109 -29.00 13.11 7.52
N ILE A 110 -28.09 12.68 6.64
CA ILE A 110 -27.84 11.26 6.35
C ILE A 110 -27.27 10.56 7.59
N SER A 111 -26.36 11.19 8.33
CA SER A 111 -25.82 10.69 9.60
C SER A 111 -26.90 10.56 10.67
N ILE A 112 -27.75 11.58 10.86
CA ILE A 112 -28.87 11.53 11.81
C ILE A 112 -29.84 10.40 11.45
N ALA A 113 -30.23 10.26 10.19
CA ALA A 113 -31.07 9.16 9.72
C ALA A 113 -30.41 7.79 9.96
N THR A 114 -29.12 7.66 9.65
CA THR A 114 -28.32 6.43 9.87
C THR A 114 -28.28 6.06 11.35
N CYS A 115 -28.09 7.04 12.23
CA CYS A 115 -28.15 6.88 13.68
C CYS A 115 -29.53 6.40 14.14
N ILE A 116 -30.62 7.03 13.68
CA ILE A 116 -32.00 6.65 14.01
C ILE A 116 -32.27 5.18 13.63
N PHE A 117 -31.94 4.76 12.41
CA PHE A 117 -32.14 3.37 11.98
C PHE A 117 -31.28 2.37 12.78
N ASN A 118 -30.08 2.75 13.21
CA ASN A 118 -29.26 1.92 14.11
C ASN A 118 -29.87 1.81 15.51
N VAL A 119 -30.36 2.91 16.11
CA VAL A 119 -31.06 2.88 17.41
C VAL A 119 -32.30 2.00 17.32
N MET A 120 -33.14 2.20 16.30
CA MET A 120 -34.36 1.39 16.11
C MET A 120 -34.04 -0.10 15.92
N THR A 121 -32.95 -0.43 15.19
CA THR A 121 -32.49 -1.82 15.04
C THR A 121 -32.07 -2.42 16.38
N VAL A 122 -31.25 -1.71 17.17
CA VAL A 122 -30.77 -2.17 18.49
C VAL A 122 -31.93 -2.35 19.48
N LEU A 123 -32.89 -1.42 19.52
CA LEU A 123 -34.09 -1.53 20.36
C LEU A 123 -34.95 -2.74 19.97
N THR A 124 -35.15 -2.98 18.67
CA THR A 124 -35.93 -4.12 18.17
C THR A 124 -35.24 -5.45 18.48
N LEU A 125 -33.93 -5.56 18.27
CA LEU A 125 -33.13 -6.73 18.68
C LEU A 125 -33.17 -6.96 20.20
N LYS A 126 -33.12 -5.90 21.02
CA LYS A 126 -33.23 -5.98 22.49
C LYS A 126 -34.62 -6.48 22.93
N LYS A 127 -35.69 -6.11 22.22
CA LYS A 127 -37.04 -6.67 22.43
C LYS A 127 -37.08 -8.17 22.12
N HIS A 128 -36.62 -8.59 20.94
CA HIS A 128 -36.60 -10.01 20.57
C HIS A 128 -35.72 -10.88 21.49
N ASN A 129 -34.59 -10.37 21.97
CA ASN A 129 -33.74 -11.08 22.94
C ASN A 129 -34.42 -11.36 24.29
N LYS A 130 -35.41 -10.55 24.71
CA LYS A 130 -36.22 -10.86 25.92
C LYS A 130 -37.22 -11.99 25.68
N THR A 131 -37.65 -12.21 24.44
CA THR A 131 -38.69 -13.20 24.09
C THR A 131 -38.10 -14.52 23.58
N ASN A 132 -36.90 -14.50 22.99
CA ASN A 132 -36.27 -15.67 22.37
C ASN A 132 -34.79 -15.74 22.73
N ASN A 133 -34.35 -16.90 23.26
CA ASN A 133 -33.04 -17.08 23.91
C ASN A 133 -31.84 -17.21 22.93
N LYS A 134 -31.87 -16.48 21.80
CA LYS A 134 -30.86 -16.51 20.71
C LYS A 134 -29.81 -15.39 20.84
N SER A 135 -29.11 -15.35 21.97
CA SER A 135 -28.15 -14.30 22.34
C SER A 135 -27.07 -13.95 21.29
N LYS A 136 -26.36 -14.96 20.76
CA LYS A 136 -25.03 -14.75 20.15
C LYS A 136 -25.01 -13.98 18.81
N GLY A 137 -26.02 -14.16 17.96
CA GLY A 137 -26.10 -13.43 16.69
C GLY A 137 -26.45 -11.95 16.88
N ASN A 138 -27.42 -11.68 17.75
CA ASN A 138 -27.93 -10.34 18.00
C ASN A 138 -26.88 -9.43 18.66
N LEU A 139 -26.00 -10.00 19.51
CA LEU A 139 -24.84 -9.30 20.07
C LEU A 139 -23.89 -8.74 18.98
N ASN A 140 -23.68 -9.46 17.88
CA ASN A 140 -22.78 -9.01 16.82
C ASN A 140 -23.36 -7.81 16.04
N TYR A 141 -24.68 -7.79 15.80
CA TYR A 141 -25.35 -6.64 15.20
C TYR A 141 -25.36 -5.40 16.11
N ILE A 142 -25.47 -5.59 17.43
CA ILE A 142 -25.35 -4.49 18.40
C ILE A 142 -23.92 -3.92 18.38
N LYS A 143 -22.88 -4.77 18.38
CA LYS A 143 -21.48 -4.34 18.25
C LYS A 143 -21.23 -3.56 16.97
N TYR A 144 -21.78 -4.00 15.84
CA TYR A 144 -21.66 -3.27 14.57
C TYR A 144 -22.37 -1.91 14.60
N SER A 145 -23.56 -1.81 15.20
CA SER A 145 -24.21 -0.50 15.40
C SER A 145 -23.39 0.43 16.29
N ILE A 146 -22.78 -0.06 17.37
CA ILE A 146 -21.87 0.73 18.22
C ILE A 146 -20.67 1.23 17.42
N PHE A 147 -20.07 0.38 16.57
CA PHE A 147 -19.00 0.78 15.66
C PHE A 147 -19.43 1.91 14.71
N ILE A 148 -20.62 1.82 14.09
CA ILE A 148 -21.17 2.86 13.22
C ILE A 148 -21.39 4.19 13.97
N PHE A 149 -21.87 4.17 15.22
CA PHE A 149 -21.98 5.41 16.01
C PHE A 149 -20.60 6.06 16.26
N ILE A 150 -19.57 5.25 16.56
CA ILE A 150 -18.20 5.74 16.80
C ILE A 150 -17.60 6.32 15.52
N THR A 151 -17.72 5.65 14.37
CA THR A 151 -17.16 6.15 13.11
C THR A 151 -17.87 7.39 12.60
N LEU A 152 -19.21 7.44 12.65
CA LEU A 152 -19.97 8.64 12.30
C LEU A 152 -19.58 9.82 13.21
N PHE A 153 -19.47 9.61 14.52
CA PHE A 153 -19.03 10.67 15.44
C PHE A 153 -17.64 11.23 15.08
N ILE A 154 -16.68 10.37 14.73
CA ILE A 154 -15.33 10.80 14.31
C ILE A 154 -15.37 11.61 13.00
N VAL A 155 -16.19 11.19 12.02
CA VAL A 155 -16.30 11.87 10.71
C VAL A 155 -17.08 13.19 10.80
N GLU A 156 -18.13 13.27 11.61
CA GLU A 156 -18.82 14.55 11.90
C GLU A 156 -17.89 15.52 12.65
N THR A 157 -17.13 15.02 13.63
CA THR A 157 -16.10 15.82 14.33
C THR A 157 -15.01 16.30 13.36
N PHE A 158 -14.62 15.47 12.38
CA PHE A 158 -13.70 15.89 11.31
C PHE A 158 -14.27 17.09 10.53
N PHE A 159 -15.50 17.04 10.03
CA PHE A 159 -16.08 18.15 9.26
C PHE A 159 -16.22 19.44 10.08
N ILE A 160 -16.57 19.33 11.36
CA ILE A 160 -16.64 20.47 12.28
C ILE A 160 -15.24 21.08 12.48
N CYS A 161 -14.23 20.26 12.75
CA CYS A 161 -12.84 20.73 12.89
C CYS A 161 -12.28 21.33 11.59
N GLU A 162 -12.56 20.74 10.43
CA GLU A 162 -12.15 21.24 9.12
C GLU A 162 -12.79 22.61 8.82
N PHE A 163 -14.11 22.72 8.98
CA PHE A 163 -14.84 23.97 8.74
C PHE A 163 -14.34 25.12 9.62
N ILE A 164 -14.11 24.88 10.92
CA ILE A 164 -13.56 25.88 11.84
C ILE A 164 -12.09 26.20 11.50
N ALA A 165 -11.28 25.20 11.13
CA ALA A 165 -9.88 25.41 10.75
C ALA A 165 -9.71 26.24 9.47
N LEU A 166 -10.59 26.05 8.48
CA LEU A 166 -10.58 26.80 7.22
C LEU A 166 -11.06 28.25 7.42
N ASN A 167 -12.15 28.47 8.15
CA ASN A 167 -12.74 29.81 8.29
C ASN A 167 -11.99 30.72 9.27
N ASN A 168 -11.35 30.16 10.30
CA ASN A 168 -10.68 30.92 11.36
C ASN A 168 -9.13 30.81 11.31
N GLU A 169 -8.56 30.18 10.28
CA GLU A 169 -7.13 29.87 10.10
C GLU A 169 -6.44 29.17 11.30
N ILE A 170 -7.21 28.47 12.14
CA ILE A 170 -6.70 27.86 13.39
C ILE A 170 -5.87 26.60 13.07
N LYS A 171 -4.56 26.81 12.86
CA LYS A 171 -3.56 25.77 12.54
C LYS A 171 -3.66 24.51 13.41
N PHE A 172 -3.94 24.65 14.71
CA PHE A 172 -4.11 23.52 15.63
C PHE A 172 -5.27 22.60 15.24
N LEU A 173 -6.40 23.18 14.83
CA LEU A 173 -7.55 22.41 14.34
C LEU A 173 -7.26 21.77 12.97
N SER A 174 -6.39 22.35 12.14
CA SER A 174 -5.92 21.70 10.90
C SER A 174 -5.18 20.38 11.19
N TYR A 175 -4.30 20.34 12.21
CA TYR A 175 -3.64 19.08 12.61
C TYR A 175 -4.63 18.05 13.14
N ILE A 176 -5.64 18.48 13.93
CA ILE A 176 -6.70 17.60 14.44
C ILE A 176 -7.56 17.07 13.28
N ALA A 177 -7.98 17.92 12.33
CA ALA A 177 -8.75 17.50 11.17
C ALA A 177 -7.98 16.49 10.31
N ILE A 178 -6.68 16.69 10.05
CA ILE A 178 -5.85 15.73 9.33
C ILE A 178 -5.79 14.37 10.06
N PHE A 179 -5.68 14.36 11.40
CA PHE A 179 -5.72 13.13 12.19
C PHE A 179 -7.09 12.44 12.14
N LEU A 180 -8.18 13.19 12.35
CA LEU A 180 -9.55 12.69 12.31
C LEU A 180 -9.95 12.20 10.91
N TYR A 181 -9.40 12.77 9.84
CA TYR A 181 -9.58 12.28 8.47
C TYR A 181 -9.05 10.87 8.31
N PHE A 182 -7.76 10.64 8.63
CA PHE A 182 -7.18 9.29 8.55
C PHE A 182 -7.91 8.32 9.47
N VAL A 183 -8.14 8.68 10.73
CA VAL A 183 -8.83 7.80 11.68
C VAL A 183 -10.26 7.50 11.22
N GLY A 184 -11.06 8.51 10.86
CA GLY A 184 -12.47 8.33 10.51
C GLY A 184 -12.69 7.54 9.21
N PHE A 185 -12.01 7.93 8.13
CA PHE A 185 -12.26 7.36 6.80
C PHE A 185 -11.59 5.98 6.62
N ASP A 186 -10.38 5.76 7.15
CA ASP A 186 -9.76 4.43 7.11
C ASP A 186 -10.46 3.46 8.09
N LEU A 187 -10.81 3.89 9.31
CA LEU A 187 -11.54 3.02 10.25
C LEU A 187 -12.91 2.63 9.72
N THR A 188 -13.64 3.54 9.07
CA THR A 188 -14.93 3.22 8.44
C THR A 188 -14.76 2.20 7.31
N SER A 189 -13.89 2.48 6.34
CA SER A 189 -13.73 1.66 5.15
C SER A 189 -13.14 0.28 5.44
N VAL A 190 -12.11 0.20 6.30
CA VAL A 190 -11.46 -1.04 6.72
C VAL A 190 -12.29 -1.80 7.77
N GLY A 191 -12.91 -1.08 8.70
CA GLY A 191 -13.73 -1.67 9.76
C GLY A 191 -14.98 -2.35 9.21
N ASP A 192 -15.73 -1.70 8.31
CA ASP A 192 -16.89 -2.31 7.62
C ASP A 192 -16.49 -3.60 6.89
N PHE A 193 -15.35 -3.60 6.20
CA PHE A 193 -14.83 -4.78 5.50
C PHE A 193 -14.59 -5.95 6.47
N TYR A 194 -13.95 -5.69 7.62
CA TYR A 194 -13.76 -6.72 8.65
C TYR A 194 -15.06 -7.14 9.33
N PHE A 195 -16.01 -6.23 9.56
CA PHE A 195 -17.32 -6.57 10.11
C PHE A 195 -18.13 -7.46 9.17
N LEU A 196 -18.08 -7.24 7.84
CA LEU A 196 -18.70 -8.12 6.86
C LEU A 196 -18.11 -9.54 6.91
N ILE A 197 -16.78 -9.68 7.00
CA ILE A 197 -16.09 -10.98 7.13
C ILE A 197 -16.38 -11.64 8.49
N TYR A 198 -16.55 -10.86 9.55
CA TYR A 198 -16.88 -11.35 10.90
C TYR A 198 -18.34 -11.81 11.01
N LEU A 199 -19.27 -11.11 10.38
CA LEU A 199 -20.70 -11.42 10.37
C LEU A 199 -21.02 -12.60 9.43
N SER A 200 -20.41 -12.67 8.25
CA SER A 200 -20.71 -13.71 7.25
C SER A 200 -19.73 -14.89 7.26
N SER A 201 -20.24 -16.07 7.62
CA SER A 201 -19.50 -17.33 7.46
C SER A 201 -19.26 -17.70 6.00
N GLU A 202 -20.18 -17.34 5.10
CA GLU A 202 -20.11 -17.71 3.69
C GLU A 202 -19.12 -16.84 2.92
N LEU A 203 -19.09 -15.52 3.20
CA LEU A 203 -18.01 -14.65 2.69
C LEU A 203 -16.65 -15.14 3.17
N ARG A 204 -16.53 -15.55 4.44
CA ARG A 204 -15.29 -16.10 5.01
C ARG A 204 -14.86 -17.42 4.36
N LYS A 205 -15.82 -18.30 4.01
CA LYS A 205 -15.57 -19.51 3.22
C LYS A 205 -15.12 -19.18 1.80
N ALA A 206 -15.80 -18.27 1.11
CA ALA A 206 -15.48 -17.83 -0.25
C ALA A 206 -14.07 -17.21 -0.32
N LEU A 207 -13.74 -16.31 0.61
CA LEU A 207 -12.39 -15.75 0.76
C LEU A 207 -11.34 -16.85 1.06
N LYS A 208 -11.68 -17.82 1.92
CA LYS A 208 -10.78 -18.97 2.18
C LYS A 208 -10.59 -19.88 0.96
N ILE A 209 -11.55 -19.97 0.05
CA ILE A 209 -11.40 -20.70 -1.22
C ILE A 209 -10.50 -19.89 -2.17
N ALA A 210 -10.83 -18.61 -2.39
CA ALA A 210 -10.12 -17.73 -3.32
C ALA A 210 -8.66 -17.47 -2.93
N PHE A 211 -8.38 -17.25 -1.64
CA PHE A 211 -7.04 -16.91 -1.15
C PHE A 211 -6.32 -18.08 -0.45
N GLY A 212 -7.05 -19.07 0.07
CA GLY A 212 -6.47 -20.20 0.81
C GLY A 212 -5.97 -21.36 -0.06
N CYS A 213 -6.22 -21.33 -1.37
CA CYS A 213 -5.75 -22.35 -2.32
C CYS A 213 -4.46 -21.97 -3.07
N SER A 214 -3.49 -21.32 -2.39
CA SER A 214 -2.14 -21.14 -2.92
C SER A 214 -1.10 -21.98 -2.17
N LYS A 215 -0.88 -23.21 -2.66
CA LYS A 215 0.38 -23.96 -2.46
C LYS A 215 1.33 -23.88 -3.67
N LYS A 216 1.00 -23.01 -4.64
CA LYS A 216 1.83 -22.67 -5.82
C LYS A 216 1.68 -21.18 -6.17
N PHE A 217 2.35 -20.33 -5.39
CA PHE A 217 2.85 -19.04 -5.86
C PHE A 217 4.38 -19.05 -5.72
N SER A 218 5.01 -19.92 -6.51
CA SER A 218 6.46 -20.13 -6.55
C SER A 218 7.11 -19.40 -7.73
N GLU A 219 6.59 -18.23 -8.09
CA GLU A 219 7.14 -17.36 -9.14
C GLU A 219 7.31 -15.93 -8.61
N LYS A 220 8.45 -15.31 -8.97
CA LYS A 220 8.82 -13.96 -8.51
C LYS A 220 8.04 -12.88 -9.28
N VAL A 221 6.83 -12.55 -8.82
CA VAL A 221 6.13 -11.34 -9.30
C VAL A 221 6.80 -10.10 -8.71
N ASN A 222 7.79 -9.56 -9.43
CA ASN A 222 8.51 -8.35 -9.06
C ASN A 222 7.82 -7.10 -9.64
N THR A 223 6.73 -6.65 -9.01
CA THR A 223 5.98 -5.46 -9.43
C THR A 223 6.15 -4.30 -8.44
N LYS A 224 6.47 -3.10 -8.96
CA LYS A 224 6.58 -1.86 -8.17
C LYS A 224 5.24 -1.53 -7.49
N VAL A 225 5.27 -1.27 -6.18
CA VAL A 225 4.08 -0.87 -5.43
C VAL A 225 3.88 0.64 -5.49
N ILE A 226 3.13 1.10 -6.50
CA ILE A 226 2.52 2.44 -6.59
C ILE A 226 1.07 2.25 -7.10
N TYR A 227 0.12 3.10 -6.71
CA TYR A 227 -1.32 3.00 -7.00
C TYR A 227 -2.03 1.73 -6.46
N ARG A 228 -2.14 1.60 -5.13
CA ARG A 228 -3.03 0.59 -4.48
C ARG A 228 -4.31 1.12 -3.82
N ILE A 229 -4.40 2.41 -3.47
CA ILE A 229 -5.52 2.96 -2.68
C ILE A 229 -6.85 2.84 -3.44
N ASN A 230 -6.94 3.39 -4.65
CA ASN A 230 -8.17 3.33 -5.45
C ASN A 230 -8.60 1.89 -5.77
N TYR A 231 -7.65 0.97 -5.96
CA TYR A 231 -7.95 -0.44 -6.18
C TYR A 231 -8.54 -1.11 -4.93
N TYR A 232 -8.04 -0.80 -3.73
CA TYR A 232 -8.63 -1.30 -2.48
C TYR A 232 -10.05 -0.76 -2.26
N ILE A 233 -10.30 0.52 -2.51
CA ILE A 233 -11.65 1.10 -2.41
C ILE A 233 -12.60 0.47 -3.44
N ALA A 234 -12.17 0.31 -4.69
CA ALA A 234 -12.94 -0.39 -5.72
C ALA A 234 -13.24 -1.85 -5.34
N VAL A 235 -12.26 -2.59 -4.80
CA VAL A 235 -12.45 -3.96 -4.32
C VAL A 235 -13.38 -4.01 -3.10
N ILE A 236 -13.32 -3.05 -2.18
CA ILE A 236 -14.25 -2.97 -1.03
C ILE A 236 -15.68 -2.69 -1.50
N ILE A 237 -15.87 -1.74 -2.45
CA ILE A 237 -17.17 -1.45 -3.05
C ILE A 237 -17.71 -2.69 -3.79
N VAL A 238 -16.90 -3.32 -4.65
CA VAL A 238 -17.26 -4.57 -5.35
C VAL A 238 -17.57 -5.68 -4.35
N CYS A 239 -16.84 -5.81 -3.24
CA CYS A 239 -17.15 -6.78 -2.19
C CYS A 239 -18.47 -6.47 -1.47
N ARG A 240 -18.81 -5.19 -1.20
CA ARG A 240 -20.14 -4.81 -0.67
C ARG A 240 -21.25 -5.16 -1.66
N LEU A 241 -21.07 -4.85 -2.94
CA LEU A 241 -22.04 -5.12 -4.02
C LEU A 241 -22.23 -6.62 -4.26
N LEU A 242 -21.15 -7.42 -4.27
CA LEU A 242 -21.21 -8.87 -4.37
C LEU A 242 -21.85 -9.48 -3.12
N TYR A 243 -21.53 -8.97 -1.93
CA TYR A 243 -22.15 -9.42 -0.68
C TYR A 243 -23.67 -9.17 -0.68
N GLN A 244 -24.13 -7.99 -1.11
CA GLN A 244 -25.55 -7.67 -1.24
C GLN A 244 -26.25 -8.60 -2.25
N ASN A 245 -25.68 -8.77 -3.45
CA ASN A 245 -26.26 -9.66 -4.48
C ASN A 245 -26.31 -11.13 -4.02
N TYR A 246 -25.28 -11.62 -3.33
CA TYR A 246 -25.21 -13.01 -2.84
C TYR A 246 -26.07 -13.26 -1.60
N ALA A 247 -26.28 -12.26 -0.74
CA ALA A 247 -27.21 -12.36 0.38
C ALA A 247 -28.66 -12.55 -0.12
N LEU A 248 -29.07 -11.79 -1.14
CA LEU A 248 -30.38 -11.91 -1.80
C LEU A 248 -30.63 -13.31 -2.37
N GLU A 249 -29.64 -13.90 -3.05
CA GLU A 249 -29.83 -15.20 -3.70
C GLU A 249 -30.03 -16.34 -2.68
N ASN A 250 -29.53 -16.17 -1.46
CA ASN A 250 -29.60 -17.18 -0.40
C ASN A 250 -30.72 -16.92 0.63
N SER A 251 -31.27 -15.70 0.75
CA SER A 251 -32.50 -15.46 1.52
C SER A 251 -33.69 -16.13 0.84
N ALA A 252 -33.86 -15.90 -0.47
CA ALA A 252 -34.93 -16.50 -1.27
C ALA A 252 -34.91 -18.04 -1.23
N LYS A 253 -33.73 -18.67 -1.36
CA LYS A 253 -33.58 -20.14 -1.39
C LYS A 253 -33.85 -20.85 -0.06
N ASN A 254 -33.70 -20.17 1.09
CA ASN A 254 -33.90 -20.79 2.40
C ASN A 254 -35.34 -20.70 2.95
N ASN A 255 -36.20 -19.84 2.37
CA ASN A 255 -37.55 -19.61 2.90
C ASN A 255 -38.62 -20.57 2.33
N ASN A 256 -38.38 -21.21 1.18
CA ASN A 256 -39.29 -22.20 0.61
C ASN A 256 -39.03 -23.60 1.19
N PHE A 257 -39.68 -23.92 2.31
CA PHE A 257 -39.65 -25.28 2.86
C PHE A 257 -40.96 -26.05 2.62
N LYS A 258 -40.90 -26.96 1.64
CA LYS A 258 -41.65 -28.23 1.57
C LYS A 258 -43.12 -28.23 1.07
N SER A 259 -43.28 -28.16 -0.24
CA SER A 259 -44.28 -28.93 -1.00
C SER A 259 -43.78 -29.17 -2.44
N VAL A 260 -44.07 -30.36 -3.01
CA VAL A 260 -44.16 -30.72 -4.46
C VAL A 260 -43.04 -30.24 -5.44
N SER A 261 -42.41 -31.05 -6.30
CA SER A 261 -42.29 -32.51 -6.52
C SER A 261 -41.01 -32.76 -7.37
N LEU A 262 -40.77 -33.99 -7.86
CA LEU A 262 -39.75 -34.21 -8.90
C LEU A 262 -40.25 -33.64 -10.24
N GLU A 263 -39.46 -32.78 -10.91
CA GLU A 263 -39.30 -32.78 -12.38
C GLU A 263 -38.24 -31.80 -12.94
N GLU A 264 -37.95 -30.67 -12.28
CA GLU A 264 -37.09 -29.58 -12.83
C GLU A 264 -35.56 -29.88 -12.94
N ASN A 265 -35.15 -31.12 -13.23
CA ASN A 265 -33.74 -31.52 -13.32
C ASN A 265 -33.28 -31.95 -14.74
N GLU A 266 -34.08 -31.62 -15.77
CA GLU A 266 -33.76 -31.88 -17.18
C GLU A 266 -33.25 -30.61 -17.90
N SER A 267 -33.92 -29.47 -17.71
CA SER A 267 -33.61 -28.18 -18.36
C SER A 267 -32.15 -27.74 -18.18
N LEU A 268 -31.65 -27.78 -16.94
CA LEU A 268 -30.28 -27.33 -16.60
C LEU A 268 -29.18 -28.15 -17.31
N ARG A 269 -29.49 -29.37 -17.76
CA ARG A 269 -28.54 -30.28 -18.42
C ARG A 269 -28.31 -29.92 -19.90
N ASN A 270 -29.27 -29.23 -20.52
CA ASN A 270 -29.21 -28.85 -21.93
C ASN A 270 -28.52 -27.49 -22.15
N PHE A 271 -28.45 -26.63 -21.13
CA PHE A 271 -27.85 -25.29 -21.24
C PHE A 271 -26.30 -25.31 -21.28
N ILE A 272 -25.66 -26.32 -20.69
CA ILE A 272 -24.20 -26.43 -20.56
C ILE A 272 -23.52 -26.95 -21.85
N LYS A 273 -24.29 -27.27 -22.91
CA LYS A 273 -23.82 -28.02 -24.09
C LYS A 273 -23.60 -27.21 -25.38
N ARG A 274 -23.70 -25.86 -25.37
CA ARG A 274 -23.64 -25.05 -26.61
C ARG A 274 -22.31 -24.36 -26.92
N ASP A 275 -21.43 -24.14 -25.94
CA ASP A 275 -20.19 -23.38 -26.14
C ASP A 275 -18.94 -24.25 -26.39
N THR A 276 -18.99 -25.15 -27.38
CA THR A 276 -17.78 -25.77 -27.96
C THR A 276 -17.99 -26.18 -29.42
N ILE A 277 -17.64 -25.30 -30.37
CA ILE A 277 -17.64 -25.61 -31.80
C ILE A 277 -16.22 -25.46 -32.37
N ILE A 278 -15.44 -26.55 -32.34
CA ILE A 278 -14.34 -26.80 -33.29
C ILE A 278 -14.34 -28.30 -33.67
N THR A 279 -14.77 -28.56 -34.92
CA THR A 279 -14.49 -29.74 -35.79
C THR A 279 -14.75 -31.18 -35.28
N PRO A 280 -15.70 -31.94 -35.88
CA PRO A 280 -16.13 -33.25 -35.39
C PRO A 280 -15.37 -34.45 -35.99
N ILE A 281 -14.27 -34.89 -35.35
CA ILE A 281 -13.58 -36.17 -35.70
C ILE A 281 -13.41 -37.13 -34.49
N ALA A 282 -13.65 -36.66 -33.25
CA ALA A 282 -13.43 -37.47 -32.04
C ALA A 282 -14.57 -38.46 -31.70
N GLU A 283 -15.84 -38.07 -31.85
CA GLU A 283 -16.99 -38.81 -31.27
C GLU A 283 -17.17 -40.23 -31.82
N VAL A 284 -16.77 -40.48 -33.08
CA VAL A 284 -16.85 -41.81 -33.71
C VAL A 284 -15.90 -42.83 -33.06
N LYS A 285 -14.82 -42.38 -32.40
CA LYS A 285 -13.92 -43.26 -31.62
C LYS A 285 -14.39 -43.45 -30.18
N GLU A 286 -14.98 -42.43 -29.55
CA GLU A 286 -15.39 -42.52 -28.15
C GLU A 286 -16.67 -43.33 -27.93
N THR A 287 -17.67 -43.20 -28.82
CA THR A 287 -18.88 -44.05 -28.85
C THR A 287 -18.53 -45.54 -28.87
N LYS A 288 -17.64 -45.95 -29.80
CA LYS A 288 -17.14 -47.33 -29.95
C LYS A 288 -16.38 -47.85 -28.72
N TYR A 289 -15.78 -46.97 -27.91
CA TYR A 289 -15.18 -47.30 -26.63
C TYR A 289 -16.19 -47.39 -25.47
N LEU A 290 -17.22 -46.54 -25.47
CA LEU A 290 -18.26 -46.52 -24.45
C LEU A 290 -19.14 -47.78 -24.49
N GLU A 291 -19.47 -48.30 -25.68
CA GLU A 291 -20.18 -49.57 -25.80
C GLU A 291 -19.35 -50.74 -25.27
N LYS A 292 -18.06 -50.82 -25.65
CA LYS A 292 -17.11 -51.84 -25.14
C LYS A 292 -16.97 -51.79 -23.62
N ARG A 293 -17.13 -50.61 -22.99
CA ARG A 293 -17.22 -50.44 -21.53
C ARG A 293 -18.57 -50.88 -20.96
N LYS A 294 -19.70 -50.57 -21.60
CA LYS A 294 -21.05 -51.00 -21.18
C LYS A 294 -21.18 -52.53 -21.16
N VAL A 295 -20.74 -53.22 -22.23
CA VAL A 295 -20.76 -54.70 -22.32
C VAL A 295 -19.92 -55.33 -21.21
N ASN A 296 -18.66 -54.90 -21.05
CA ASN A 296 -17.78 -55.41 -19.98
C ASN A 296 -18.32 -55.17 -18.55
N LYS A 297 -19.07 -54.08 -18.32
CA LYS A 297 -19.72 -53.83 -17.03
C LYS A 297 -20.92 -54.75 -16.78
N LYS A 298 -21.68 -55.10 -17.83
CA LYS A 298 -22.79 -56.07 -17.76
C LYS A 298 -22.28 -57.49 -17.47
N ILE A 299 -21.18 -57.90 -18.13
CA ILE A 299 -20.52 -59.20 -17.90
C ILE A 299 -19.97 -59.30 -16.46
N LYS A 300 -19.23 -58.29 -15.98
CA LYS A 300 -18.68 -58.31 -14.60
C LYS A 300 -19.75 -58.40 -13.50
N ASN A 301 -20.95 -57.87 -13.73
CA ASN A 301 -22.06 -57.97 -12.79
C ASN A 301 -22.71 -59.37 -12.77
N LEU A 302 -22.76 -60.07 -13.91
CA LEU A 302 -23.22 -61.46 -13.98
C LEU A 302 -22.26 -62.41 -13.25
N VAL A 303 -20.94 -62.25 -13.45
CA VAL A 303 -19.92 -63.06 -12.76
C VAL A 303 -19.98 -62.85 -11.23
N LYS A 304 -20.10 -61.60 -10.75
CA LYS A 304 -20.20 -61.31 -9.31
C LYS A 304 -21.43 -61.91 -8.61
N LYS A 305 -22.48 -62.28 -9.34
CA LYS A 305 -23.70 -62.87 -8.72
C LYS A 305 -23.57 -64.38 -8.46
N LYS A 306 -22.49 -65.04 -8.90
CA LYS A 306 -22.26 -66.50 -8.72
C LYS A 306 -21.27 -66.90 -7.61
N SER A 307 -20.50 -65.98 -7.02
CA SER A 307 -19.36 -66.35 -6.14
C SER A 307 -19.66 -66.43 -4.63
N ASN A 308 -20.68 -65.74 -4.11
CA ASN A 308 -20.83 -65.54 -2.66
C ASN A 308 -21.83 -66.52 -2.01
N LYS A 309 -21.42 -67.79 -1.83
CA LYS A 309 -22.16 -68.75 -0.97
C LYS A 309 -21.26 -69.81 -0.27
N LYS A 310 -20.30 -69.39 0.57
CA LYS A 310 -19.73 -70.29 1.62
C LYS A 310 -18.92 -69.56 2.72
N LYS A 311 -19.36 -69.82 3.97
CA LYS A 311 -18.65 -69.91 5.27
C LYS A 311 -17.68 -68.81 5.78
N SER A 312 -17.54 -68.82 7.11
CA SER A 312 -16.84 -67.90 8.02
C SER A 312 -15.68 -68.59 8.75
N ILE A 313 -14.82 -67.83 9.46
CA ILE A 313 -14.36 -68.04 10.87
C ILE A 313 -13.26 -67.02 11.32
N LYS A 314 -13.00 -66.94 12.64
CA LYS A 314 -12.23 -65.93 13.41
C LYS A 314 -10.69 -66.11 13.38
N LYS A 315 -9.89 -65.03 13.57
CA LYS A 315 -8.93 -64.79 14.71
C LYS A 315 -8.14 -63.45 14.60
N LYS A 316 -7.20 -63.17 15.54
CA LYS A 316 -6.56 -61.86 15.88
C LYS A 316 -5.00 -62.01 16.05
N PRO A 317 -4.18 -61.07 16.64
CA PRO A 317 -3.20 -60.18 15.95
C PRO A 317 -1.69 -60.29 16.35
N SER A 318 -0.78 -59.53 15.68
CA SER A 318 0.59 -59.11 16.15
C SER A 318 1.15 -57.98 15.22
N LYS A 319 1.57 -56.77 15.64
CA LYS A 319 2.83 -56.22 16.28
C LYS A 319 4.07 -55.95 15.37
N LYS A 320 4.62 -54.71 15.46
CA LYS A 320 6.07 -54.26 15.42
C LYS A 320 6.92 -54.48 14.14
N GLU A 321 8.02 -53.77 13.81
CA GLU A 321 8.57 -52.39 14.07
C GLU A 321 9.72 -52.04 13.02
N PRO A 322 10.68 -51.06 13.15
CA PRO A 322 11.31 -50.39 11.98
C PRO A 322 12.87 -50.41 11.84
N SER A 323 13.39 -49.84 10.73
CA SER A 323 14.76 -49.25 10.56
C SER A 323 14.78 -48.25 9.36
N LYS A 324 15.66 -47.26 9.03
CA LYS A 324 16.86 -46.52 9.56
C LYS A 324 18.10 -46.55 8.61
N GLN A 325 19.03 -45.59 8.77
CA GLN A 325 20.34 -45.36 8.06
C GLN A 325 20.27 -44.84 6.60
N THR A 326 20.86 -43.68 6.19
CA THR A 326 22.27 -43.17 6.05
C THR A 326 22.98 -43.65 4.74
N THR A 327 23.93 -42.95 4.07
CA THR A 327 25.14 -42.25 4.60
C THR A 327 25.88 -41.31 3.56
N LYS A 328 26.64 -40.32 4.08
CA LYS A 328 27.81 -39.51 3.54
C LYS A 328 28.14 -39.39 2.02
N LYS A 329 28.15 -38.13 1.53
CA LYS A 329 29.33 -37.23 1.28
C LYS A 329 30.60 -37.76 0.56
N SER A 330 31.05 -36.99 -0.45
CA SER A 330 32.45 -36.91 -0.94
C SER A 330 32.87 -35.43 -1.20
N SER A 331 34.09 -35.15 -1.68
CA SER A 331 34.61 -33.80 -2.01
C SER A 331 35.94 -33.85 -2.80
N GLU A 332 36.19 -32.90 -3.74
CA GLU A 332 37.45 -32.84 -4.54
C GLU A 332 38.01 -31.39 -4.76
N LYS A 333 39.25 -31.28 -5.27
CA LYS A 333 40.08 -30.06 -5.50
C LYS A 333 40.45 -29.97 -7.01
N THR A 334 41.02 -28.91 -7.61
CA THR A 334 42.18 -28.06 -7.22
C THR A 334 41.94 -26.61 -7.75
N THR A 335 42.80 -25.66 -8.18
CA THR A 335 44.24 -25.51 -8.54
C THR A 335 44.70 -24.05 -8.26
N LYS A 336 45.90 -23.63 -8.70
CA LYS A 336 46.44 -22.24 -8.59
C LYS A 336 46.95 -21.75 -9.95
N ASN A 337 47.03 -20.42 -10.16
CA ASN A 337 48.20 -19.76 -10.78
C ASN A 337 48.20 -18.22 -10.63
N LYS A 338 49.38 -17.58 -10.72
CA LYS A 338 49.62 -16.11 -10.58
C LYS A 338 51.03 -15.69 -11.04
N PRO A 339 51.15 -14.64 -11.87
CA PRO A 339 52.10 -13.51 -11.63
C PRO A 339 51.32 -12.17 -11.57
N LYS A 340 51.70 -11.03 -10.94
CA LYS A 340 52.92 -10.42 -10.37
C LYS A 340 53.66 -9.36 -11.25
N THR A 341 53.08 -8.14 -11.27
CA THR A 341 53.71 -6.79 -11.18
C THR A 341 54.76 -6.26 -12.18
N THR A 342 54.54 -5.01 -12.62
CA THR A 342 55.59 -4.05 -13.09
C THR A 342 55.27 -2.60 -12.62
N LYS A 343 56.25 -1.68 -12.60
CA LYS A 343 56.12 -0.25 -12.23
C LYS A 343 56.95 0.66 -13.17
N LYS A 344 56.40 1.81 -13.57
CA LYS A 344 57.00 3.15 -13.84
C LYS A 344 55.83 4.08 -14.23
N SER A 345 55.70 5.38 -13.88
CA SER A 345 56.58 6.44 -13.35
C SER A 345 57.38 7.24 -14.38
N SER A 346 56.92 8.47 -14.63
CA SER A 346 57.67 9.65 -15.13
C SER A 346 56.90 10.95 -14.77
N GLU A 347 57.62 11.96 -14.31
CA GLU A 347 57.28 13.40 -14.42
C GLU A 347 57.71 13.89 -15.83
N THR A 348 57.60 15.14 -16.32
CA THR A 348 57.40 16.52 -15.80
C THR A 348 56.61 17.27 -16.93
N THR A 349 56.13 18.53 -16.93
CA THR A 349 56.75 19.85 -16.61
C THR A 349 55.67 20.95 -16.57
N THR A 350 56.01 22.10 -15.98
CA THR A 350 55.22 23.34 -15.81
C THR A 350 54.92 24.11 -17.11
N GLY A 351 53.81 24.86 -17.14
CA GLY A 351 53.54 25.91 -18.13
C GLY A 351 52.24 26.69 -17.85
N LYS A 352 52.33 28.03 -17.72
CA LYS A 352 51.19 28.95 -17.46
C LYS A 352 51.63 30.42 -17.64
N PRO A 353 50.79 31.36 -18.13
CA PRO A 353 49.70 31.22 -19.11
C PRO A 353 49.94 32.11 -20.36
N ILE A 354 49.14 31.94 -21.41
CA ILE A 354 48.91 33.00 -22.42
C ILE A 354 47.42 33.34 -22.43
N THR A 355 47.14 34.65 -22.47
CA THR A 355 45.78 35.20 -22.42
C THR A 355 45.19 35.26 -23.83
N THR A 356 44.02 34.64 -24.03
CA THR A 356 43.18 34.91 -25.19
C THR A 356 41.75 35.15 -24.71
N ILE A 357 41.24 36.37 -24.92
CA ILE A 357 39.87 36.73 -24.54
C ILE A 357 38.94 36.31 -25.68
N THR A 358 37.98 35.44 -25.40
CA THR A 358 36.92 35.08 -26.34
C THR A 358 35.58 35.14 -25.63
N THR A 359 34.78 36.14 -25.99
CA THR A 359 33.62 36.60 -25.20
C THR A 359 32.37 35.77 -25.45
N THR A 360 32.38 34.50 -25.04
CA THR A 360 31.17 33.67 -25.04
C THR A 360 30.28 34.05 -23.85
N LYS A 361 29.04 34.51 -24.12
CA LYS A 361 28.04 34.82 -23.09
C LYS A 361 27.65 33.55 -22.31
N SER A 362 28.30 33.33 -21.17
CA SER A 362 27.85 32.35 -20.17
C SER A 362 26.76 32.99 -19.30
N THR A 363 25.63 32.31 -19.14
CA THR A 363 24.54 32.78 -18.27
C THR A 363 24.93 32.54 -16.81
N THR A 364 25.63 33.50 -16.22
CA THR A 364 26.09 33.42 -14.82
C THR A 364 24.90 33.51 -13.85
N THR A 365 24.36 32.37 -13.44
CA THR A 365 23.53 32.26 -12.22
C THR A 365 24.43 32.48 -11.00
N THR A 366 24.72 33.74 -10.71
CA THR A 366 25.54 34.18 -9.57
C THR A 366 24.96 33.63 -8.27
N THR A 367 25.72 32.74 -7.62
CA THR A 367 25.39 32.31 -6.26
C THR A 367 25.50 33.52 -5.35
N LYS A 368 24.37 34.03 -4.85
CA LYS A 368 24.35 35.05 -3.77
C LYS A 368 25.27 34.60 -2.63
N PRO A 369 25.94 35.51 -1.90
CA PRO A 369 26.71 35.14 -0.70
C PRO A 369 25.81 34.33 0.22
N GLY A 370 26.17 33.06 0.43
CA GLY A 370 25.22 32.04 0.87
C GLY A 370 24.71 32.27 2.29
N LYS A 371 23.44 31.97 2.54
CA LYS A 371 22.77 32.05 3.86
C LYS A 371 23.51 31.32 4.99
N PHE A 372 24.45 30.42 4.68
CA PHE A 372 25.29 29.72 5.64
C PHE A 372 26.77 29.70 5.17
N PRO A 373 27.56 30.78 5.38
CA PRO A 373 28.89 30.93 4.81
C PRO A 373 29.93 29.91 5.33
N HIS A 374 29.69 29.32 6.51
CA HIS A 374 30.61 28.37 7.16
C HIS A 374 30.08 26.93 7.25
N LEU A 375 28.95 26.61 6.60
CA LEU A 375 28.34 25.28 6.71
C LEU A 375 29.23 24.18 6.11
N ILE A 376 29.82 24.43 4.93
CA ILE A 376 30.67 23.45 4.24
C ILE A 376 31.95 23.19 5.05
N SER A 377 32.66 24.24 5.44
CA SER A 377 33.89 24.11 6.25
C SER A 377 33.62 23.50 7.63
N GLY A 378 32.53 23.88 8.30
CA GLY A 378 32.12 23.29 9.59
C GLY A 378 31.80 21.80 9.51
N VAL A 379 31.14 21.34 8.44
CA VAL A 379 30.91 19.91 8.19
C VAL A 379 32.22 19.18 7.86
N ILE A 380 33.07 19.73 6.99
CA ILE A 380 34.35 19.10 6.61
C ILE A 380 35.30 19.00 7.81
N ASN A 381 35.32 20.00 8.70
CA ASN A 381 36.11 19.96 9.93
C ASN A 381 35.63 18.83 10.85
N LYS A 382 34.34 18.76 11.19
CA LYS A 382 33.75 17.64 11.96
C LYS A 382 34.11 16.26 11.36
N ILE A 383 34.07 16.11 10.04
CA ILE A 383 34.47 14.88 9.33
C ILE A 383 35.96 14.59 9.53
N ASN A 384 36.81 15.60 9.41
CA ASN A 384 38.25 15.45 9.55
C ASN A 384 38.70 15.16 11.00
N ASP A 385 37.97 15.66 11.99
CA ASP A 385 38.24 15.39 13.41
C ASP A 385 37.77 13.98 13.79
N LEU A 386 36.62 13.54 13.27
CA LEU A 386 36.19 12.14 13.34
C LEU A 386 37.23 11.21 12.69
N ARG A 387 37.72 11.54 11.49
CA ARG A 387 38.75 10.76 10.80
C ARG A 387 40.04 10.69 11.59
N GLN A 388 40.51 11.81 12.16
CA GLN A 388 41.69 11.84 13.02
C GLN A 388 41.52 10.92 14.23
N LYS A 389 40.34 10.89 14.86
CA LYS A 389 40.02 9.94 15.93
C LYS A 389 40.14 8.49 15.47
N HIS A 390 39.55 8.16 14.31
CA HIS A 390 39.65 6.84 13.67
C HIS A 390 40.97 6.61 12.89
N HIS A 391 42.06 7.29 13.28
CA HIS A 391 43.41 7.19 12.70
C HIS A 391 43.50 7.34 11.16
N ALA A 392 42.49 7.93 10.52
CA ALA A 392 42.42 8.18 9.08
C ALA A 392 42.91 9.61 8.77
N LYS A 393 43.67 9.77 7.68
CA LYS A 393 44.18 11.09 7.26
C LYS A 393 43.04 12.07 6.95
N LYS A 394 43.22 13.35 7.28
CA LYS A 394 42.26 14.42 6.93
C LYS A 394 42.07 14.48 5.40
N LEU A 395 40.85 14.74 4.96
CA LEU A 395 40.45 14.80 3.56
C LEU A 395 40.85 16.14 2.94
N ILE A 396 41.39 16.07 1.72
CA ILE A 396 41.78 17.23 0.92
C ILE A 396 40.59 17.65 0.06
N VAL A 397 40.20 18.93 0.12
CA VAL A 397 39.13 19.47 -0.73
C VAL A 397 39.55 19.40 -2.20
N SER A 398 38.67 18.92 -3.07
CA SER A 398 38.90 18.78 -4.50
C SER A 398 37.84 19.58 -5.29
N GLU A 399 38.28 20.61 -6.00
CA GLU A 399 37.41 21.42 -6.86
C GLU A 399 36.68 20.60 -7.93
N THR A 400 37.29 19.52 -8.42
CA THR A 400 36.64 18.57 -9.33
C THR A 400 35.43 17.89 -8.68
N LEU A 401 35.55 17.46 -7.41
CA LEU A 401 34.43 16.89 -6.66
C LEU A 401 33.39 17.96 -6.28
N VAL A 402 33.80 19.20 -5.98
CA VAL A 402 32.89 20.32 -5.71
C VAL A 402 32.06 20.67 -6.96
N LYS A 403 32.70 20.75 -8.14
CA LYS A 403 32.02 20.97 -9.42
C LYS A 403 31.00 19.87 -9.72
N LEU A 404 31.37 18.60 -9.53
CA LEU A 404 30.46 17.47 -9.66
C LEU A 404 29.28 17.54 -8.67
N THR A 405 29.50 17.93 -7.40
CA THR A 405 28.37 18.10 -6.45
C THR A 405 27.40 19.21 -6.84
N ARG A 406 27.83 20.23 -7.59
CA ARG A 406 26.96 21.29 -8.13
C ARG A 406 26.17 20.79 -9.34
N GLU A 407 26.83 20.14 -10.30
CA GLU A 407 26.16 19.49 -11.44
C GLU A 407 25.11 18.46 -10.98
N MET A 408 25.34 17.79 -9.85
CA MET A 408 24.39 16.87 -9.21
C MET A 408 23.24 17.54 -8.43
N SER A 409 23.40 18.75 -7.92
CA SER A 409 22.31 19.47 -7.24
C SER A 409 21.30 20.07 -8.22
N ASP A 410 21.76 20.37 -9.44
CA ASP A 410 20.93 20.91 -10.51
C ASP A 410 20.12 19.78 -11.20
N GLN A 411 20.67 18.56 -11.25
CA GLN A 411 20.08 17.37 -11.88
C GLN A 411 19.31 16.46 -10.89
N ILE A 412 18.39 17.05 -10.10
CA ILE A 412 17.65 16.37 -9.01
C ILE A 412 16.98 15.06 -9.44
N THR A 413 16.42 15.02 -10.66
CA THR A 413 15.61 13.90 -11.18
C THR A 413 16.43 12.72 -11.70
N THR A 414 17.67 12.90 -12.14
CA THR A 414 18.49 11.86 -12.80
C THR A 414 19.66 11.36 -11.94
N ARG A 415 20.11 12.14 -10.95
CA ARG A 415 21.25 11.82 -10.06
C ARG A 415 21.16 10.45 -9.35
N TRP A 416 19.95 9.91 -9.18
CA TRP A 416 19.69 8.62 -8.55
C TRP A 416 19.96 7.39 -9.44
N ASN A 417 20.27 7.57 -10.74
CA ASN A 417 20.49 6.47 -11.70
C ASN A 417 21.80 5.68 -11.48
N GLY A 418 22.46 5.81 -10.33
CA GLY A 418 23.63 5.03 -9.93
C GLY A 418 24.97 5.44 -10.57
N THR A 419 24.95 6.32 -11.57
CA THR A 419 26.14 6.74 -12.34
C THR A 419 27.27 7.26 -11.43
N TYR A 420 26.96 8.19 -10.54
CA TYR A 420 27.94 8.78 -9.62
C TYR A 420 28.37 7.80 -8.52
N THR A 421 27.40 7.10 -7.90
CA THR A 421 27.65 6.18 -6.78
C THR A 421 28.37 4.90 -7.20
N LYS A 422 28.51 4.62 -8.50
CA LYS A 422 29.41 3.59 -9.03
C LYS A 422 30.89 3.95 -8.78
N HIS A 423 31.28 5.20 -9.01
CA HIS A 423 32.68 5.65 -9.02
C HIS A 423 33.10 6.38 -7.74
N PHE A 424 32.18 7.13 -7.12
CA PHE A 424 32.44 7.94 -5.92
C PHE A 424 31.73 7.38 -4.69
N GLY A 425 32.28 7.65 -3.52
CA GLY A 425 31.47 7.68 -2.30
C GLY A 425 30.56 8.90 -2.36
N MET A 426 29.31 8.76 -1.92
CA MET A 426 28.35 9.86 -1.89
C MET A 426 27.62 9.81 -0.55
N LEU A 427 27.56 10.96 0.12
CA LEU A 427 26.65 11.20 1.23
C LEU A 427 25.74 12.36 0.88
N GLU A 428 24.47 12.24 1.25
CA GLU A 428 23.47 13.29 1.09
C GLU A 428 22.73 13.50 2.42
N PHE A 429 22.32 14.74 2.63
CA PHE A 429 21.40 15.17 3.68
C PHE A 429 20.37 16.11 3.05
N ILE A 430 19.09 15.84 3.29
CA ILE A 430 17.97 16.71 2.90
C ILE A 430 17.12 16.92 4.16
N ASP A 431 16.90 18.18 4.54
CA ASP A 431 16.09 18.55 5.69
C ASP A 431 15.56 19.98 5.54
N TYR A 432 14.56 20.33 6.35
CA TYR A 432 14.05 21.69 6.44
C TYR A 432 15.02 22.58 7.23
N LEU A 433 15.29 23.78 6.72
CA LEU A 433 16.13 24.82 7.36
C LEU A 433 15.72 25.10 8.80
N VAL A 434 14.41 25.07 9.07
CA VAL A 434 13.80 25.29 10.40
C VAL A 434 14.37 24.30 11.44
N ASN A 435 14.65 23.06 11.04
CA ASN A 435 15.15 22.03 11.94
C ASN A 435 16.64 22.22 12.32
N ARG A 436 17.39 23.08 11.60
CA ARG A 436 18.81 23.43 11.83
C ARG A 436 19.78 22.25 12.05
N LYS A 437 19.42 21.01 11.65
CA LYS A 437 20.25 19.82 11.89
C LYS A 437 21.51 19.87 11.04
N ASN A 438 22.64 19.45 11.61
CA ASN A 438 23.90 19.36 10.88
C ASN A 438 23.97 18.02 10.11
N PRO A 439 24.37 18.00 8.82
CA PRO A 439 24.52 16.77 8.04
C PRO A 439 25.35 15.68 8.74
N PHE A 440 26.44 16.08 9.41
CA PHE A 440 27.33 15.18 10.12
C PHE A 440 26.61 14.37 11.21
N ASP A 441 25.75 15.03 11.99
CA ASP A 441 25.05 14.44 13.13
C ASP A 441 23.99 13.40 12.70
N ILE A 442 23.63 13.38 11.41
CA ILE A 442 22.84 12.32 10.77
C ILE A 442 23.74 11.20 10.24
N TRP A 443 24.86 11.53 9.60
CA TRP A 443 25.75 10.57 8.97
C TRP A 443 26.51 9.67 9.95
N ILE A 444 26.73 10.09 11.20
CA ILE A 444 27.38 9.28 12.26
C ILE A 444 26.43 8.34 13.03
N ARG A 445 25.12 8.36 12.77
CA ARG A 445 24.14 7.58 13.56
C ARG A 445 24.40 6.07 13.47
N GLY A 446 24.43 5.38 14.61
CA GLY A 446 24.73 3.96 14.70
C GLY A 446 26.22 3.65 14.90
N ALA A 447 27.11 4.65 14.84
CA ALA A 447 28.54 4.47 15.13
C ALA A 447 28.80 3.95 16.55
N GLU A 448 27.92 4.30 17.49
CA GLU A 448 27.96 3.87 18.89
C GLU A 448 27.69 2.37 19.10
N LYS A 449 27.26 1.66 18.05
CA LYS A 449 26.92 0.22 18.09
C LYS A 449 27.86 -0.66 17.26
N ILE A 450 28.94 -0.09 16.73
CA ILE A 450 29.91 -0.82 15.89
C ILE A 450 30.77 -1.73 16.77
N ASN A 451 30.70 -3.04 16.49
CA ASN A 451 31.69 -4.00 16.97
C ASN A 451 32.90 -4.01 16.01
N TYR A 452 34.04 -3.47 16.47
CA TYR A 452 35.26 -3.31 15.67
C TYR A 452 35.99 -4.63 15.39
N ASP A 453 35.65 -5.71 16.10
CA ASP A 453 36.19 -7.04 15.84
C ASP A 453 35.49 -7.72 14.64
N LYS A 454 34.26 -7.29 14.31
CA LYS A 454 33.37 -7.92 13.31
C LYS A 454 32.88 -6.92 12.24
N LEU A 455 33.82 -6.20 11.61
CA LEU A 455 33.56 -5.15 10.63
C LEU A 455 33.24 -5.68 9.21
N ASN A 456 32.03 -5.43 8.71
CA ASN A 456 31.63 -5.72 7.33
C ASN A 456 30.47 -4.79 6.87
N GLU A 457 30.08 -4.90 5.60
CA GLU A 457 29.02 -4.11 4.96
C GLU A 457 27.59 -4.23 5.56
N THR A 458 27.38 -5.13 6.51
CA THR A 458 26.12 -5.27 7.27
C THR A 458 26.22 -4.79 8.72
N THR A 459 27.42 -4.77 9.32
CA THR A 459 27.65 -4.35 10.72
C THR A 459 28.09 -2.90 10.85
N VAL A 460 28.62 -2.29 9.78
CA VAL A 460 29.04 -0.88 9.76
C VAL A 460 27.98 -0.03 9.03
N PRO A 461 27.41 1.01 9.67
CA PRO A 461 26.52 1.97 9.00
C PRO A 461 27.25 2.64 7.83
N LYS A 462 26.69 2.53 6.62
CA LYS A 462 27.35 2.97 5.37
C LYS A 462 27.76 4.44 5.37
N ASN A 463 26.99 5.32 6.02
CA ASN A 463 27.32 6.74 6.05
C ASN A 463 28.60 6.98 6.85
N PHE A 464 28.63 6.52 8.09
CA PHE A 464 29.83 6.50 8.95
C PHE A 464 31.02 5.80 8.28
N GLY A 465 30.78 4.61 7.70
CA GLY A 465 31.79 3.84 6.99
C GLY A 465 32.45 4.59 5.83
N GLN A 466 31.75 5.49 5.15
CA GLN A 466 32.33 6.38 4.15
C GLN A 466 33.14 7.54 4.78
N LEU A 467 32.69 8.11 5.89
CA LEU A 467 33.40 9.19 6.57
C LEU A 467 34.79 8.75 7.03
N VAL A 468 34.88 7.62 7.74
CA VAL A 468 36.13 7.16 8.36
C VAL A 468 37.04 6.36 7.41
N TRP A 469 36.62 6.12 6.16
CA TRP A 469 37.32 5.22 5.24
C TRP A 469 38.77 5.65 4.98
N VAL A 470 39.74 4.89 5.50
CA VAL A 470 41.19 5.24 5.46
C VAL A 470 41.69 5.49 4.03
N SER A 471 41.30 4.67 3.05
CA SER A 471 41.75 4.82 1.65
C SER A 471 41.10 5.99 0.89
N THR A 472 40.14 6.70 1.47
CA THR A 472 39.56 7.92 0.87
C THR A 472 40.44 9.11 1.22
N THR A 473 40.84 9.90 0.22
CA THR A 473 41.81 11.01 0.36
C THR A 473 41.21 12.38 0.09
N ASN A 474 40.15 12.44 -0.72
CA ASN A 474 39.57 13.68 -1.24
C ASN A 474 38.07 13.76 -0.96
N ILE A 475 37.61 14.99 -0.77
CA ILE A 475 36.20 15.34 -0.59
C ILE A 475 35.84 16.55 -1.46
N GLY A 476 34.61 16.62 -1.92
CA GLY A 476 34.00 17.85 -2.42
C GLY A 476 32.56 17.90 -1.96
N CYS A 477 32.11 19.04 -1.44
CA CYS A 477 30.76 19.19 -0.94
C CYS A 477 30.13 20.48 -1.49
N HIS A 478 28.82 20.43 -1.72
CA HIS A 478 28.01 21.58 -2.11
C HIS A 478 26.65 21.51 -1.43
N TYR A 479 25.97 22.65 -1.32
CA TYR A 479 24.58 22.70 -0.88
C TYR A 479 23.78 23.66 -1.73
N VAL A 480 22.52 23.29 -1.98
CA VAL A 480 21.49 24.16 -2.53
C VAL A 480 20.42 24.38 -1.48
N VAL A 481 20.00 25.63 -1.33
CA VAL A 481 18.82 26.01 -0.54
C VAL A 481 17.68 26.25 -1.52
N TYR A 482 16.69 25.37 -1.52
CA TYR A 482 15.46 25.57 -2.28
C TYR A 482 14.57 26.52 -1.48
N GLU A 483 14.77 27.84 -1.66
CA GLU A 483 14.17 28.89 -0.84
C GLU A 483 12.64 28.75 -0.74
N HIS A 484 11.97 28.43 -1.84
CA HIS A 484 10.53 28.18 -1.87
C HIS A 484 10.08 27.10 -0.87
N ASN A 485 10.88 26.06 -0.66
CA ASN A 485 10.55 24.91 0.20
C ASN A 485 11.16 25.01 1.62
N ASN A 486 11.93 26.06 1.91
CA ASN A 486 12.83 26.10 3.07
C ASN A 486 13.63 24.79 3.27
N VAL A 487 14.00 24.09 2.20
CA VAL A 487 14.78 22.84 2.24
C VAL A 487 16.22 23.12 1.87
N ILE A 488 17.15 22.54 2.64
CA ILE A 488 18.56 22.43 2.24
C ILE A 488 18.86 21.01 1.78
N CYS A 489 19.43 20.89 0.59
CA CYS A 489 20.06 19.67 0.09
C CYS A 489 21.57 19.86 0.18
N PHE A 490 22.24 19.01 0.95
CA PHE A 490 23.68 19.06 1.19
C PHE A 490 24.30 17.74 0.73
N ILE A 491 25.22 17.80 -0.23
CA ILE A 491 25.82 16.63 -0.89
C ILE A 491 27.34 16.69 -0.68
N CYS A 492 27.95 15.56 -0.33
CA CYS A 492 29.40 15.36 -0.36
C CYS A 492 29.76 14.14 -1.23
N LEU A 493 30.70 14.33 -2.15
CA LEU A 493 31.39 13.26 -2.87
C LEU A 493 32.76 12.97 -2.25
N PHE A 494 33.16 11.71 -2.29
CA PHE A 494 34.36 11.16 -1.65
C PHE A 494 35.14 10.31 -2.66
N TYR A 495 36.46 10.52 -2.74
CA TYR A 495 37.34 9.76 -3.62
C TYR A 495 38.67 9.40 -2.94
N PRO A 496 39.24 8.20 -3.17
CA PRO A 496 38.59 6.99 -3.68
C PRO A 496 37.33 6.59 -2.88
N LYS A 497 36.39 5.91 -3.54
CA LYS A 497 35.13 5.44 -2.94
C LYS A 497 35.37 4.47 -1.76
N GLY A 498 34.61 4.66 -0.68
CA GLY A 498 34.59 3.78 0.49
C GLY A 498 33.52 2.69 0.44
N ASN A 499 33.24 2.06 1.59
CA ASN A 499 32.25 0.99 1.75
C ASN A 499 32.43 -0.21 0.78
N ILE A 500 33.66 -0.53 0.40
CA ILE A 500 33.96 -1.65 -0.50
C ILE A 500 33.80 -2.97 0.30
N PRO A 501 32.94 -3.91 -0.14
CA PRO A 501 32.75 -5.19 0.53
C PRO A 501 34.05 -5.94 0.79
N GLY A 502 34.17 -6.58 1.95
CA GLY A 502 35.38 -7.30 2.37
C GLY A 502 36.63 -6.42 2.62
N LYS A 503 36.55 -5.09 2.55
CA LYS A 503 37.68 -4.18 2.85
C LYS A 503 37.53 -3.39 4.17
N TYR A 504 36.45 -3.57 4.91
CA TYR A 504 36.12 -2.80 6.11
C TYR A 504 37.19 -2.87 7.21
N GLN A 505 37.67 -4.07 7.55
CA GLN A 505 38.71 -4.27 8.59
C GLN A 505 40.04 -3.50 8.32
N LYS A 506 40.29 -3.05 7.08
CA LYS A 506 41.48 -2.28 6.69
C LYS A 506 41.21 -0.77 6.49
N ASN A 507 39.96 -0.34 6.66
CA ASN A 507 39.54 1.03 6.35
C ASN A 507 38.62 1.68 7.39
N VAL A 508 38.09 0.91 8.32
CA VAL A 508 37.31 1.40 9.47
C VAL A 508 38.10 0.99 10.71
N LEU A 509 38.94 1.89 11.21
CA LEU A 509 39.78 1.62 12.37
C LEU A 509 39.03 1.94 13.67
N LYS A 510 39.43 1.31 14.77
CA LYS A 510 38.93 1.64 16.11
C LYS A 510 39.39 3.06 16.50
N PRO A 511 38.55 3.86 17.18
CA PRO A 511 38.90 5.17 17.73
C PRO A 511 39.44 5.10 19.17
#